data_AF-A0A528FW25-F1
#
_entry.id   AF-A0A528FW25-F1
#
_cell.length_a   1.000
_cell.length_b   1.000
_cell.length_c   1.000
_cell.angle_alpha   90.00
_cell.angle_beta   90.00
_cell.angle_gamma   90.00
#
_symmetry.space_group_name_H-M   'P 1'
#
loop_
_entity.id
_entity.type
_entity.pdbx_description
1 polymer ?
#
loop_
_entity_poly.entity_id
_entity_poly.type
_entity_poly.pdbx_seq_one_letter_code
_entity_poly.pdbx_strand_id
1 'polypeptide(L)'
;GAGGDAAGLVAPLETVPFEPESLDLAVSLLSLQAMNDIPGMLVQIRRALKPDGLFLGAFAGAGTLSELRECLLAAETEFYGGASPRVIPF
;
A
#
# COMPACT_ATOMS: atom_id res chain seq x y z
N GLY A 1 -28.18 6.57 -4.79
CA GLY A 1 -27.61 7.86 -5.21
C GLY A 1 -26.36 7.60 -6.00
N ALA A 2 -26.34 8.04 -7.27
CA ALA A 2 -25.20 8.14 -8.19
C ALA A 2 -24.07 7.09 -8.07
N GLY A 3 -24.32 5.88 -8.60
CA GLY A 3 -23.24 5.03 -9.08
C GLY A 3 -22.76 5.59 -10.42
N GLY A 4 -21.71 6.42 -10.38
CA GLY A 4 -21.09 6.99 -11.57
C GLY A 4 -20.14 5.97 -12.20
N ASP A 5 -20.25 5.83 -13.51
CA ASP A 5 -19.34 5.12 -14.42
C ASP A 5 -17.97 5.83 -14.45
N ALA A 6 -17.25 5.80 -13.33
CA ALA A 6 -15.93 6.40 -13.22
C ALA A 6 -14.90 5.42 -13.78
N ALA A 7 -14.42 5.67 -14.99
CA ALA A 7 -13.28 4.98 -15.54
C ALA A 7 -12.08 5.13 -14.59
N GLY A 8 -11.66 4.02 -13.97
CA GLY A 8 -10.47 3.99 -13.13
C GLY A 8 -9.19 4.17 -13.97
N LEU A 9 -8.18 4.79 -13.38
CA LEU A 9 -6.84 4.90 -13.96
C LEU A 9 -5.92 3.86 -13.32
N VAL A 10 -5.16 3.15 -14.12
CA VAL A 10 -4.11 2.23 -13.66
C VAL A 10 -2.78 2.96 -13.70
N ALA A 11 -2.03 2.90 -12.59
CA ALA A 11 -0.70 3.46 -12.47
C ALA A 11 0.29 2.40 -11.97
N PRO A 12 1.60 2.58 -12.21
CA PRO A 12 2.62 1.84 -11.48
C PRO A 12 2.46 2.00 -9.96
N LEU A 13 2.86 0.97 -9.20
CA LEU A 13 2.64 0.87 -7.75
C LEU A 13 3.10 2.10 -6.95
N GLU A 14 4.21 2.72 -7.37
CA GLU A 14 4.84 3.85 -6.68
C GLU A 14 4.70 5.17 -7.46
N THR A 15 3.56 5.34 -8.14
CA THR A 15 3.26 6.54 -8.92
C THR A 15 1.87 7.06 -8.59
N VAL A 16 1.78 8.35 -8.29
CA VAL A 16 0.51 9.08 -8.15
C VAL A 16 0.30 9.91 -9.43
N PRO A 17 -0.49 9.43 -10.41
CA PRO A 17 -0.59 10.02 -11.75
C PRO A 17 -1.60 11.19 -11.78
N PHE A 18 -1.54 12.09 -10.80
CA PHE A 18 -2.49 13.19 -10.67
C PHE A 18 -1.77 14.54 -10.65
N GLU A 19 -2.44 15.56 -11.17
CA GLU A 19 -1.96 16.93 -11.14
C GLU A 19 -1.84 17.45 -9.69
N PRO A 20 -0.97 18.44 -9.44
CA PRO A 20 -0.93 19.10 -8.13
C PRO A 20 -2.29 19.63 -7.72
N GLU A 21 -2.61 19.54 -6.42
CA GLU A 21 -3.82 20.14 -5.85
C GLU A 21 -5.12 19.75 -6.60
N SER A 22 -5.22 18.51 -7.07
CA SER A 22 -6.36 18.00 -7.83
C SER A 22 -7.26 17.07 -7.03
N LEU A 23 -6.75 16.45 -5.96
CA LEU A 23 -7.47 15.48 -5.14
C LEU A 23 -7.96 16.11 -3.83
N ASP A 24 -9.20 15.80 -3.46
CA ASP A 24 -9.77 16.12 -2.14
C ASP A 24 -9.47 15.01 -1.10
N LEU A 25 -9.31 13.76 -1.57
CA LEU A 25 -9.11 12.57 -0.75
C LEU A 25 -8.16 11.58 -1.43
N ALA A 26 -7.20 11.06 -0.67
CA ALA A 26 -6.39 9.90 -1.05
C ALA A 26 -6.49 8.81 0.02
N VAL A 27 -6.70 7.56 -0.39
CA VAL A 27 -6.85 6.42 0.52
C VAL A 27 -5.92 5.27 0.12
N SER A 28 -5.12 4.79 1.06
CA SER A 28 -4.35 3.54 0.91
C SER A 28 -4.82 2.52 1.95
N LEU A 29 -5.44 1.43 1.48
CA LEU A 29 -5.86 0.31 2.32
C LEU A 29 -4.81 -0.81 2.24
N LEU A 30 -3.79 -0.74 3.09
CA LEU A 30 -2.70 -1.72 3.20
C LEU A 30 -1.68 -1.75 2.04
N SER A 31 -1.88 -1.03 0.94
CA SER A 31 -0.97 -1.06 -0.22
C SER A 31 0.42 -0.49 0.08
N LEU A 32 0.51 0.57 0.88
CA LEU A 32 1.78 1.24 1.21
C LEU A 32 2.81 0.30 1.87
N GLN A 33 2.38 -0.74 2.60
CA GLN A 33 3.31 -1.64 3.30
C GLN A 33 4.14 -2.53 2.36
N ALA A 34 3.79 -2.58 1.08
CA ALA A 34 4.49 -3.36 0.05
C ALA A 34 5.42 -2.50 -0.83
N MET A 35 5.51 -1.19 -0.57
CA MET A 35 6.27 -0.24 -1.39
C MET A 35 7.69 -0.05 -0.84
N ASN A 36 8.65 0.12 -1.74
CA ASN A 36 10.06 0.41 -1.45
C ASN A 36 10.26 1.88 -1.05
N ASP A 37 9.55 2.83 -1.69
CA ASP A 37 9.67 4.26 -1.43
C ASP A 37 8.39 4.87 -0.83
N ILE A 38 8.09 4.47 0.41
CA ILE A 38 6.96 5.05 1.17
C ILE A 38 7.12 6.57 1.33
N PRO A 39 8.29 7.14 1.70
CA PRO A 39 8.45 8.59 1.81
C PRO A 39 8.15 9.33 0.50
N GLY A 40 8.68 8.85 -0.63
CA GLY A 40 8.41 9.44 -1.94
C GLY A 40 6.95 9.33 -2.34
N MET A 41 6.29 8.22 -2.01
CA MET A 41 4.84 8.08 -2.20
C MET A 41 4.03 9.05 -1.37
N LEU A 42 4.38 9.26 -0.10
CA LEU A 42 3.69 10.26 0.74
C LEU A 42 3.89 11.69 0.22
N VAL A 43 5.08 12.01 -0.32
CA VAL A 43 5.34 13.31 -0.98
C VAL A 43 4.48 13.47 -2.24
N GLN A 44 4.39 12.45 -3.08
CA GLN A 44 3.55 12.48 -4.28
C GLN A 44 2.06 12.64 -3.93
N ILE A 45 1.56 11.91 -2.91
CA ILE A 45 0.19 12.04 -2.41
C ILE A 45 -0.04 13.47 -1.90
N ARG A 46 0.88 14.00 -1.08
CA ARG A 46 0.78 15.36 -0.55
C ARG A 46 0.73 16.42 -1.65
N ARG A 47 1.51 16.25 -2.73
CA ARG A 47 1.50 17.13 -3.91
C ARG A 47 0.14 17.10 -4.62
N ALA A 48 -0.45 15.92 -4.77
CA ALA A 48 -1.71 15.76 -5.49
C ALA A 48 -2.93 16.29 -4.69
N LEU A 49 -2.83 16.35 -3.36
CA LEU A 49 -3.91 16.85 -2.50
C LEU A 49 -4.02 18.38 -2.57
N LYS A 50 -5.26 18.88 -2.63
CA LYS A 50 -5.59 20.30 -2.44
C LYS A 50 -5.19 20.78 -1.03
N PRO A 51 -5.11 22.10 -0.80
CA PRO A 51 -5.19 22.66 0.54
C PRO A 51 -6.39 22.06 1.28
N ASP A 52 -6.20 21.63 2.53
CA ASP A 52 -7.18 20.90 3.36
C ASP A 52 -7.65 19.52 2.84
N GLY A 53 -7.03 18.99 1.78
CA GLY A 53 -7.26 17.62 1.32
C GLY A 53 -6.82 16.57 2.34
N LEU A 54 -7.52 15.44 2.38
CA LEU A 54 -7.33 14.38 3.36
C LEU A 54 -6.56 13.19 2.79
N PHE A 55 -5.58 12.71 3.54
CA PHE A 55 -4.97 11.40 3.31
C PHE A 55 -5.37 10.42 4.42
N LEU A 56 -5.80 9.20 4.03
CA LEU A 56 -6.07 8.09 4.93
C LEU A 56 -5.21 6.88 4.56
N GLY A 57 -4.34 6.45 5.48
CA GLY A 57 -3.54 5.24 5.35
C GLY A 57 -3.92 4.20 6.39
N ALA A 58 -4.17 2.96 5.95
CA ALA A 58 -4.31 1.80 6.82
C ALA A 58 -3.09 0.89 6.69
N PHE A 59 -2.57 0.45 7.83
CA PHE A 59 -1.40 -0.41 7.95
C PHE A 59 -1.67 -1.56 8.92
N ALA A 60 -1.05 -2.71 8.69
CA ALA A 60 -0.97 -3.75 9.72
C ALA A 60 -0.10 -3.24 10.88
N GLY A 61 -0.64 -3.28 12.10
CA GLY A 61 0.10 -2.88 13.29
C GLY A 61 1.27 -3.82 13.56
N ALA A 62 2.33 -3.31 14.18
CA ALA A 62 3.47 -4.14 14.58
C ALA A 62 2.99 -5.34 15.42
N GLY A 63 3.45 -6.55 15.07
CA GLY A 63 3.10 -7.79 15.76
C GLY A 63 1.71 -8.37 15.41
N THR A 64 0.83 -7.66 14.71
CA THR A 64 -0.54 -8.15 14.41
C THR A 64 -0.59 -9.35 13.47
N LEU A 65 0.50 -9.65 12.76
CA LEU A 65 0.61 -10.75 11.79
C LEU A 65 1.63 -11.83 12.22
N SER A 66 2.00 -11.90 13.51
CA SER A 66 2.97 -12.88 14.01
C SER A 66 2.54 -14.32 13.76
N GLU A 67 1.30 -14.65 14.12
CA GLU A 67 0.73 -16.01 13.97
C GLU A 67 0.65 -16.40 12.49
N LEU A 68 0.22 -15.46 11.63
CA LEU A 68 0.21 -15.66 10.18
C LEU A 68 1.63 -15.95 9.65
N ARG A 69 2.64 -15.21 10.11
CA ARG A 69 4.03 -15.44 9.74
C ARG A 69 4.50 -16.84 10.15
N GLU A 70 4.17 -17.28 11.37
CA GLU A 70 4.53 -18.62 11.86
C GLU A 70 3.87 -19.73 11.04
N CYS A 71 2.57 -19.61 10.75
CA CYS A 71 1.85 -20.57 9.91
C CYS A 71 2.48 -20.69 8.51
N LEU A 72 2.83 -19.57 7.88
CA LEU A 72 3.45 -19.57 6.55
C LEU A 72 4.86 -20.20 6.57
N LEU A 73 5.66 -19.92 7.61
CA LEU A 73 6.99 -20.52 7.76
C LEU A 73 6.94 -22.03 7.99
N ALA A 74 5.99 -22.49 8.81
CA ALA A 74 5.78 -23.92 9.05
C ALA A 74 5.36 -24.63 7.76
N ALA A 75 4.37 -24.09 7.04
CA ALA A 75 3.91 -24.64 5.78
C ALA A 75 5.03 -24.68 4.73
N GLU A 76 5.81 -23.62 4.58
CA GLU A 76 6.93 -23.61 3.63
C GLU A 76 7.99 -24.67 3.97
N THR A 77 8.30 -24.82 5.26
CA THR A 77 9.25 -25.83 5.72
C THR A 77 8.75 -27.25 5.42
N GLU A 78 7.45 -27.50 5.64
CA GLU A 78 6.82 -28.79 5.35
C GLU A 78 6.83 -29.15 3.86
N PHE A 79 6.43 -28.21 3.00
CA PHE A 79 6.28 -28.48 1.56
C PHE A 79 7.59 -28.40 0.78
N TYR A 80 8.53 -27.54 1.19
CA TYR A 80 9.75 -27.24 0.43
C TYR A 80 11.04 -27.65 1.15
N GLY A 81 10.95 -28.25 2.33
CA GLY A 81 12.11 -28.72 3.10
C GLY A 81 12.92 -27.61 3.79
N GLY A 82 12.40 -26.39 3.81
CA GLY A 82 12.99 -25.23 4.48
C GLY A 82 12.28 -23.92 4.11
N ALA A 83 12.49 -22.87 4.90
CA ALA A 83 11.94 -21.55 4.63
C ALA A 83 12.94 -20.65 3.90
N SER A 84 12.53 -20.02 2.80
CA SER A 84 13.38 -19.08 2.06
C SER A 84 13.37 -17.69 2.72
N PRO A 85 14.52 -16.99 2.80
CA PRO A 85 14.54 -15.61 3.27
C PRO A 85 13.76 -14.73 2.27
N ARG A 86 12.65 -14.14 2.73
CA ARG A 86 11.89 -13.14 1.96
C ARG A 86 12.12 -11.77 2.57
N VAL A 87 12.57 -10.85 1.74
CA VAL A 87 12.66 -9.42 2.08
C VAL A 87 11.80 -8.69 1.08
N ILE A 88 10.70 -8.17 1.58
CA ILE A 88 9.84 -7.19 0.93
C ILE A 88 9.67 -6.06 1.97
N PRO A 89 9.71 -4.78 1.61
CA PRO A 89 10.26 -4.13 0.40
C PRO A 89 11.81 -4.18 0.36
N PHE A 90 12.42 -3.85 -0.79
CA PHE A 90 13.86 -3.94 -1.06
C PHE A 90 14.50 -2.58 -1.42
#